data_AF-A0A3N6N232-F1
#
_entry.id   AF-A0A3N6N232-F1
#
_cell.length_a   1.000
_cell.length_b   1.000
_cell.length_c   1.000
_cell.angle_alpha   90.00
_cell.angle_beta   90.00
_cell.angle_gamma   90.00
#
_symmetry.space_group_name_H-M   'P 1'
#
loop_
_entity.id
_entity.type
_entity.pdbx_description
1 polymer ?
#
loop_
_entity_poly.entity_id
_entity_poly.type
_entity_poly.pdbx_seq_one_letter_code
_entity_poly.pdbx_strand_id
1 'polypeptide(L)'
;MYYELSPDEQSVLESVAHSLSEDDISYVILRGFVDLPERVWGDDIDIFVHEDDFDAVFGVMEDAIPGDPNRKAPIREQLSVALEDPRESVRRVLSEPKIVIDHLLIRRKHQNLDEPDNKVKLAKFAYGDSRSKHETLRFDVWNHMCYSSPLHSGKYRVDPEIDRLMLRDRVQHNGFYVPSPPDELAHLVGRTVFYYNEDGPPSYYMDRMNELRDTVLSNESQDEKLHRLLKLMFFDAWETAYLLIDERKYGSIRGELEAFSDY
;
A
#
# COMPACT_ATOMS: atom_id res chain seq x y z
N MET A 1 6.28 14.85 -11.81
CA MET A 1 5.43 15.03 -13.01
C MET A 1 4.03 14.64 -12.57
N TYR A 2 3.03 15.50 -12.81
CA TYR A 2 1.64 15.16 -12.56
C TYR A 2 0.98 14.74 -13.87
N TYR A 3 -0.10 13.98 -13.76
CA TYR A 3 -0.94 13.55 -14.86
C TYR A 3 -2.38 14.01 -14.58
N GLU A 4 -2.99 14.72 -15.54
CA GLU A 4 -4.39 15.11 -15.46
C GLU A 4 -5.26 13.92 -15.88
N LEU A 5 -6.19 13.51 -15.01
CA LEU A 5 -7.08 12.40 -15.29
C LEU A 5 -8.15 12.82 -16.31
N SER A 6 -8.42 11.97 -17.29
CA SER A 6 -9.57 12.15 -18.18
C SER A 6 -10.88 12.03 -17.40
N PRO A 7 -12.01 12.59 -17.89
CA PRO A 7 -13.31 12.42 -17.22
C PRO A 7 -13.69 10.95 -16.99
N ASP A 8 -13.30 10.05 -17.89
CA ASP A 8 -13.55 8.61 -17.76
C ASP A 8 -12.69 8.00 -16.65
N GLU A 9 -11.40 8.36 -16.57
CA GLU A 9 -10.50 7.91 -15.49
C GLU A 9 -10.93 8.44 -14.11
N GLN A 10 -11.40 9.69 -14.05
CA GLN A 10 -12.00 10.26 -12.84
C GLN A 10 -13.22 9.45 -12.40
N SER A 11 -14.11 9.13 -13.34
CA SER A 11 -15.30 8.31 -13.06
C SER A 11 -14.93 6.90 -12.60
N VAL A 12 -13.89 6.27 -13.16
CA VAL A 12 -13.39 4.96 -12.71
C VAL A 12 -12.85 5.05 -11.28
N LEU A 13 -12.02 6.06 -10.99
CA LEU A 13 -11.48 6.27 -9.64
C LEU A 13 -12.60 6.47 -8.59
N GLU A 14 -13.58 7.32 -8.91
CA GLU A 14 -14.73 7.56 -8.04
C GLU A 14 -15.58 6.28 -7.86
N SER A 15 -15.79 5.51 -8.94
CA SER A 15 -16.51 4.23 -8.90
C SER A 15 -15.81 3.20 -8.01
N VAL A 16 -14.48 3.08 -8.12
CA VAL A 16 -13.67 2.23 -7.24
C VAL A 16 -13.82 2.66 -5.77
N ALA A 17 -13.63 3.94 -5.47
CA ALA A 17 -13.75 4.47 -4.12
C ALA A 17 -15.15 4.26 -3.51
N HIS A 18 -16.18 4.46 -4.33
CA HIS A 18 -17.57 4.22 -3.95
C HIS A 18 -17.82 2.74 -3.63
N SER A 19 -17.41 1.84 -4.52
CA SER A 19 -17.59 0.39 -4.37
C SER A 19 -16.84 -0.16 -3.15
N LEU A 20 -15.60 0.29 -2.91
CA LEU A 20 -14.86 -0.05 -1.68
C LEU A 20 -15.63 0.36 -0.43
N SER A 21 -16.27 1.53 -0.45
CA SER A 21 -17.05 2.02 0.69
C SER A 21 -18.39 1.29 0.85
N GLU A 22 -19.07 0.93 -0.24
CA GLU A 22 -20.33 0.18 -0.21
C GLU A 22 -20.14 -1.25 0.31
N ASP A 23 -18.99 -1.87 0.00
CA ASP A 23 -18.63 -3.23 0.44
C ASP A 23 -18.01 -3.28 1.85
N ASP A 24 -18.00 -2.16 2.58
CA ASP A 24 -17.40 -2.01 3.92
C ASP A 24 -15.89 -2.37 3.96
N ILE A 25 -15.19 -2.17 2.84
CA ILE A 25 -13.75 -2.41 2.73
C ILE A 25 -13.00 -1.18 3.28
N SER A 26 -12.24 -1.38 4.35
CA SER A 26 -11.43 -0.30 4.91
C SER A 26 -10.20 -0.06 4.03
N TYR A 27 -10.11 1.13 3.42
CA TYR A 27 -9.00 1.50 2.53
C TYR A 27 -8.43 2.90 2.82
N VAL A 28 -7.23 3.16 2.29
CA VAL A 28 -6.53 4.45 2.32
C VAL A 28 -5.76 4.65 1.01
N ILE A 29 -5.94 5.81 0.35
CA ILE A 29 -5.07 6.24 -0.76
C ILE A 29 -3.81 6.86 -0.17
N LEU A 30 -2.67 6.16 -0.28
CA LEU A 30 -1.48 6.45 0.52
C LEU A 30 -0.77 7.77 0.17
N ARG A 31 -0.84 8.22 -1.09
CA ARG A 31 -0.07 9.37 -1.56
C ARG A 31 -0.68 10.02 -2.80
N GLY A 32 -0.19 11.21 -3.13
CA GLY A 32 -0.53 11.90 -4.38
C GLY A 32 -2.00 12.27 -4.50
N PHE A 33 -2.73 12.26 -3.38
CA PHE A 33 -4.18 12.39 -3.33
C PHE A 33 -4.69 13.84 -3.27
N VAL A 34 -3.80 14.80 -3.07
CA VAL A 34 -4.14 16.21 -2.78
C VAL A 34 -5.04 16.80 -3.86
N ASP A 35 -4.74 16.50 -5.11
CA ASP A 35 -5.43 17.03 -6.30
C ASP A 35 -6.42 16.01 -6.91
N LEU A 36 -6.84 14.99 -6.15
CA LEU A 36 -7.87 14.05 -6.62
C LEU A 36 -9.27 14.67 -6.52
N PRO A 37 -10.17 14.33 -7.47
CA PRO A 37 -10.00 13.36 -8.55
C PRO A 37 -9.29 13.92 -9.81
N GLU A 38 -9.00 15.21 -9.89
CA GLU A 38 -8.58 15.83 -11.15
C GLU A 38 -7.17 15.42 -11.63
N ARG A 39 -6.24 15.14 -10.70
CA ARG A 39 -4.83 14.87 -11.02
C ARG A 39 -4.21 13.84 -10.08
N VAL A 40 -3.33 13.03 -10.65
CA VAL A 40 -2.45 12.10 -9.90
C VAL A 40 -0.99 12.55 -10.01
N TRP A 41 -0.26 12.42 -8.90
CA TRP A 41 1.18 12.66 -8.86
C TRP A 41 1.97 11.39 -9.20
N GLY A 42 2.12 11.13 -10.49
CA GLY A 42 2.73 9.90 -11.02
C GLY A 42 1.86 9.31 -12.12
N ASP A 43 1.88 7.98 -12.23
CA ASP A 43 0.99 7.20 -13.11
C ASP A 43 0.15 6.18 -12.32
N ASP A 44 0.24 6.20 -10.99
CA ASP A 44 -0.38 5.23 -10.09
C ASP A 44 -1.12 5.84 -8.90
N ILE A 45 -2.11 5.09 -8.43
CA ILE A 45 -2.82 5.30 -7.17
C ILE A 45 -2.52 4.10 -6.29
N ASP A 46 -1.81 4.34 -5.18
CA ASP A 46 -1.55 3.32 -4.17
C ASP A 46 -2.70 3.25 -3.18
N ILE A 47 -3.36 2.09 -3.13
CA ILE A 47 -4.47 1.81 -2.22
C ILE A 47 -3.99 0.81 -1.18
N PHE A 48 -4.00 1.22 0.08
CA PHE A 48 -3.76 0.35 1.22
C PHE A 48 -5.08 -0.17 1.79
N VAL A 49 -5.16 -1.46 2.05
CA VAL A 49 -6.36 -2.13 2.59
C VAL A 49 -5.99 -3.08 3.73
N HIS A 50 -6.99 -3.46 4.53
CA HIS A 50 -6.79 -4.50 5.52
C HIS A 50 -6.49 -5.86 4.86
N GLU A 51 -5.70 -6.71 5.52
CA GLU A 51 -5.30 -8.01 4.96
C GLU A 51 -6.46 -8.96 4.69
N ASP A 52 -7.49 -8.89 5.54
CA ASP A 52 -8.71 -9.69 5.40
C ASP A 52 -9.58 -9.27 4.20
N ASP A 53 -9.45 -8.02 3.75
CA ASP A 53 -10.24 -7.46 2.64
C ASP A 53 -9.51 -7.54 1.30
N PHE A 54 -8.23 -7.95 1.30
CA PHE A 54 -7.38 -7.89 0.11
C PHE A 54 -7.98 -8.67 -1.07
N ASP A 55 -8.54 -9.85 -0.83
CA ASP A 55 -9.20 -10.66 -1.86
C ASP A 55 -10.51 -10.01 -2.38
N ALA A 56 -11.24 -9.28 -1.53
CA ALA A 56 -12.49 -8.62 -1.92
C ALA A 56 -12.25 -7.41 -2.83
N VAL A 57 -11.14 -6.69 -2.62
CA VAL A 57 -10.76 -5.54 -3.45
C VAL A 57 -10.60 -5.92 -4.92
N PHE A 58 -10.17 -7.14 -5.24
CA PHE A 58 -10.08 -7.58 -6.63
C PHE A 58 -11.45 -7.61 -7.30
N GLY A 59 -12.50 -8.05 -6.59
CA GLY A 59 -13.86 -8.02 -7.11
C GLY A 59 -14.29 -6.59 -7.45
N VAL A 60 -14.02 -5.65 -6.54
CA VAL A 60 -14.30 -4.22 -6.77
C VAL A 60 -13.54 -3.69 -7.99
N MET A 61 -12.25 -4.00 -8.12
CA MET A 61 -11.45 -3.55 -9.27
C MET A 61 -11.95 -4.17 -10.59
N GLU A 62 -12.32 -5.45 -10.60
CA GLU A 62 -12.83 -6.14 -11.79
C GLU A 62 -14.18 -5.58 -12.26
N ASP A 63 -15.05 -5.18 -11.33
CA ASP A 63 -16.35 -4.61 -11.64
C ASP A 63 -16.25 -3.14 -12.08
N ALA A 64 -15.34 -2.37 -11.45
CA ALA A 64 -15.18 -0.95 -11.71
C ALA A 64 -14.28 -0.62 -12.92
N ILE A 65 -13.41 -1.55 -13.35
CA ILE A 65 -12.44 -1.35 -14.45
C ILE A 65 -12.81 -2.26 -15.63
N PRO A 66 -13.57 -1.75 -16.62
CA PRO A 66 -13.92 -2.53 -17.79
C PRO A 66 -12.68 -2.98 -18.57
N GLY A 67 -12.56 -4.29 -18.79
CA GLY A 67 -11.52 -4.86 -19.67
C GLY A 67 -10.12 -4.95 -19.06
N ASP A 68 -10.00 -4.96 -17.72
CA ASP A 68 -8.71 -5.18 -17.06
C ASP A 68 -8.00 -6.45 -17.61
N PRO A 69 -6.82 -6.34 -18.25
CA PRO A 69 -6.09 -7.50 -18.76
C PRO A 69 -5.60 -8.43 -17.65
N ASN A 70 -5.55 -7.96 -16.39
CA ASN A 70 -5.22 -8.75 -15.22
C ASN A 70 -6.46 -9.38 -14.56
N ARG A 71 -7.65 -9.31 -15.17
CA ARG A 71 -8.88 -9.98 -14.71
C ARG A 71 -8.61 -11.47 -14.52
N LYS A 72 -8.42 -11.88 -13.26
CA LYS A 72 -8.25 -13.28 -12.90
C LYS A 72 -9.61 -13.72 -12.41
N ALA A 73 -10.34 -14.46 -13.25
CA ALA A 73 -11.67 -14.97 -12.93
C ALA A 73 -11.75 -15.36 -11.44
N PRO A 74 -12.69 -14.78 -10.66
CA PRO A 74 -12.65 -14.83 -9.22
C PRO A 74 -12.40 -16.25 -8.73
N ILE A 75 -11.57 -16.42 -7.70
CA ILE A 75 -11.20 -17.74 -7.17
C ILE A 75 -12.45 -18.60 -6.88
N ARG A 76 -13.57 -17.97 -6.49
CA ARG A 76 -14.87 -18.64 -6.30
C ARG A 76 -15.46 -19.20 -7.59
N GLU A 77 -15.36 -18.48 -8.71
CA GLU A 77 -15.80 -18.92 -10.03
C GLU A 77 -14.90 -20.04 -10.58
N GLN A 78 -13.60 -20.00 -10.29
CA GLN A 78 -12.70 -21.11 -10.65
C GLN A 78 -12.90 -22.34 -9.78
N LEU A 79 -13.29 -22.16 -8.50
CA LEU A 79 -13.64 -23.26 -7.60
C LEU A 79 -14.98 -23.89 -7.93
N SER A 80 -15.99 -23.11 -8.33
CA SER A 80 -17.25 -23.66 -8.82
C SER A 80 -17.03 -24.45 -10.10
N VAL A 81 -16.25 -23.93 -11.05
CA VAL A 81 -15.86 -24.67 -12.27
C VAL A 81 -15.06 -25.94 -11.93
N ALA A 82 -14.19 -25.92 -10.92
CA ALA A 82 -13.44 -27.11 -10.48
C ALA A 82 -14.29 -28.17 -9.76
N LEU A 83 -15.38 -27.75 -9.12
CA LEU A 83 -16.37 -28.64 -8.51
C LEU A 83 -17.36 -29.19 -9.55
N GLU A 84 -17.66 -28.41 -10.60
CA GLU A 84 -18.63 -28.74 -11.64
C GLU A 84 -18.01 -29.56 -12.80
N ASP A 85 -16.77 -29.27 -13.22
CA ASP A 85 -16.04 -30.03 -14.24
C ASP A 85 -14.55 -30.20 -13.91
N PRO A 86 -14.21 -31.26 -13.15
CA PRO A 86 -12.82 -31.56 -12.76
C PRO A 86 -11.87 -31.80 -13.94
N ARG A 87 -12.38 -32.20 -15.11
CA ARG A 87 -11.54 -32.52 -16.27
C ARG A 87 -11.05 -31.26 -16.96
N GLU A 88 -11.91 -30.25 -17.06
CA GLU A 88 -11.54 -28.97 -17.66
C GLU A 88 -10.58 -28.18 -16.76
N SER A 89 -10.74 -28.29 -15.44
CA SER A 89 -9.75 -27.73 -14.50
C SER A 89 -8.38 -28.37 -14.64
N VAL A 90 -8.28 -29.70 -14.73
CA VAL A 90 -6.99 -30.38 -14.99
C VAL A 90 -6.39 -29.94 -16.32
N ARG A 91 -7.22 -29.74 -17.35
CA ARG A 91 -6.76 -29.27 -18.66
C ARG A 91 -6.18 -27.85 -18.61
N ARG A 92 -6.85 -26.93 -17.90
CA ARG A 92 -6.37 -25.56 -17.65
C ARG A 92 -5.06 -25.53 -16.85
N VAL A 93 -4.93 -26.36 -15.82
CA VAL A 93 -3.69 -26.51 -15.04
C VAL A 93 -2.51 -26.95 -15.91
N LEU A 94 -2.77 -27.83 -16.88
CA LEU A 94 -1.76 -28.33 -17.80
C LEU A 94 -1.43 -27.33 -18.91
N SER A 95 -2.37 -26.49 -19.33
CA SER A 95 -2.15 -25.47 -20.37
C SER A 95 -1.55 -24.17 -19.85
N GLU A 96 -1.85 -23.78 -18.61
CA GLU A 96 -1.42 -22.51 -18.00
C GLU A 96 -0.80 -22.72 -16.60
N PRO A 97 0.28 -23.50 -16.49
CA PRO A 97 0.83 -23.93 -15.20
C PRO A 97 1.31 -22.77 -14.31
N LYS A 98 1.73 -21.64 -14.88
CA LYS A 98 2.19 -20.48 -14.10
C LYS A 98 1.06 -19.82 -13.29
N ILE A 99 -0.12 -19.65 -13.89
CA ILE A 99 -1.26 -19.00 -13.26
C ILE A 99 -1.76 -19.86 -12.10
N VAL A 100 -1.87 -21.17 -12.32
CA VAL A 100 -2.28 -22.11 -11.28
C VAL A 100 -1.23 -22.24 -10.18
N ILE A 101 0.07 -22.27 -10.51
CA ILE A 101 1.14 -22.32 -9.51
C ILE A 101 1.14 -21.05 -8.66
N ASP A 102 0.96 -19.86 -9.24
CA ASP A 102 0.88 -18.61 -8.47
C ASP A 102 -0.35 -18.62 -7.54
N HIS A 103 -1.52 -19.06 -8.02
CA HIS A 103 -2.72 -19.19 -7.19
C HIS A 103 -2.61 -20.28 -6.11
N LEU A 104 -1.98 -21.43 -6.41
CA LEU A 104 -1.76 -22.50 -5.45
C LEU A 104 -0.63 -22.17 -4.48
N LEU A 105 0.34 -21.33 -4.83
CA LEU A 105 1.39 -20.85 -3.92
C LEU A 105 0.86 -19.79 -2.96
N ILE A 106 -0.05 -18.92 -3.42
CA ILE A 106 -0.85 -18.06 -2.54
C ILE A 106 -1.64 -18.96 -1.57
N ARG A 107 -2.34 -19.99 -2.07
CA ARG A 107 -3.09 -20.93 -1.21
C ARG A 107 -2.20 -21.82 -0.33
N ARG A 108 -1.00 -22.26 -0.74
CA ARG A 108 -0.08 -23.06 0.09
C ARG A 108 0.58 -22.22 1.19
N LYS A 109 0.81 -20.93 0.96
CA LYS A 109 1.15 -19.99 2.04
C LYS A 109 0.02 -19.85 3.06
N HIS A 110 -1.25 -20.02 2.64
CA HIS A 110 -2.43 -19.98 3.51
C HIS A 110 -2.95 -21.37 3.98
N GLN A 111 -2.43 -22.51 3.50
CA GLN A 111 -2.94 -23.85 3.88
C GLN A 111 -2.02 -24.64 4.80
N ASN A 112 -0.76 -24.23 5.00
CA ASN A 112 0.08 -24.77 6.08
C ASN A 112 -0.22 -24.11 7.44
N LEU A 113 -1.47 -23.73 7.65
CA LEU A 113 -1.95 -23.05 8.85
C LEU A 113 -2.35 -24.04 9.97
N ASP A 114 -2.20 -25.35 9.83
CA ASP A 114 -2.62 -26.29 10.90
C ASP A 114 -1.58 -26.49 12.02
N GLU A 115 -0.42 -25.84 11.94
CA GLU A 115 0.50 -25.71 13.07
C GLU A 115 0.35 -24.32 13.74
N PRO A 116 0.00 -24.25 15.03
CA PRO A 116 -0.23 -22.98 15.74
C PRO A 116 0.97 -22.02 15.69
N ASP A 117 2.20 -22.55 15.69
CA ASP A 117 3.43 -21.74 15.64
C ASP A 117 3.78 -21.23 14.23
N ASN A 118 3.24 -21.84 13.18
CA ASN A 118 3.46 -21.41 11.78
C ASN A 118 2.37 -20.45 11.29
N LYS A 119 1.15 -20.49 11.86
CA LYS A 119 0.09 -19.48 11.61
C LYS A 119 0.57 -18.05 11.89
N VAL A 120 1.31 -17.87 12.98
CA VAL A 120 1.78 -16.54 13.42
C VAL A 120 2.96 -16.05 12.57
N LYS A 121 3.74 -16.96 11.96
CA LYS A 121 4.98 -16.61 11.25
C LYS A 121 4.84 -16.42 9.74
N LEU A 122 3.80 -16.95 9.09
CA LEU A 122 3.62 -16.83 7.63
C LEU A 122 2.51 -15.84 7.23
N ALA A 123 1.42 -15.77 8.00
CA ALA A 123 0.37 -14.75 7.78
C ALA A 123 0.90 -13.32 8.04
N LYS A 124 1.86 -13.16 8.97
CA LYS A 124 2.50 -11.86 9.26
C LYS A 124 3.32 -11.26 8.10
N PHE A 125 3.65 -12.02 7.05
CA PHE A 125 4.56 -11.57 5.98
C PHE A 125 4.05 -11.86 4.55
N ALA A 126 2.78 -12.23 4.38
CA ALA A 126 2.21 -12.44 3.05
C ALA A 126 1.86 -11.09 2.40
N TYR A 127 2.89 -10.42 1.90
CA TYR A 127 2.73 -9.21 1.10
C TYR A 127 2.03 -9.53 -0.24
N GLY A 128 0.88 -8.92 -0.46
CA GLY A 128 0.15 -8.90 -1.73
C GLY A 128 0.39 -7.57 -2.45
N ASP A 129 0.78 -7.66 -3.72
CA ASP A 129 0.82 -6.55 -4.69
C ASP A 129 -0.18 -6.94 -5.79
N SER A 130 -1.22 -6.16 -5.97
CA SER A 130 -2.09 -6.26 -7.14
C SER A 130 -1.99 -4.99 -7.96
N ARG A 131 -2.02 -5.14 -9.28
CA ARG A 131 -2.01 -4.02 -10.21
C ARG A 131 -3.17 -4.16 -11.17
N SER A 132 -4.06 -3.19 -11.14
CA SER A 132 -5.13 -3.03 -12.12
C SER A 132 -4.86 -1.78 -12.94
N LYS A 133 -5.28 -1.79 -14.21
CA LYS A 133 -4.99 -0.68 -15.11
C LYS A 133 -6.21 -0.34 -15.97
N HIS A 134 -6.58 0.93 -15.98
CA HIS A 134 -7.55 1.51 -16.90
C HIS A 134 -6.86 2.59 -17.72
N GLU A 135 -6.72 2.38 -19.02
CA GLU A 135 -6.00 3.31 -19.92
C GLU A 135 -4.58 3.67 -19.42
N THR A 136 -4.39 4.87 -18.88
CA THR A 136 -3.14 5.37 -18.32
C THR A 136 -3.08 5.27 -16.80
N LEU A 137 -4.23 5.22 -16.13
CA LEU A 137 -4.35 5.09 -14.69
C LEU A 137 -4.04 3.66 -14.20
N ARG A 138 -3.05 3.54 -13.30
CA ARG A 138 -2.72 2.29 -12.59
C ARG A 138 -3.22 2.36 -11.15
N PHE A 139 -3.79 1.26 -10.66
CA PHE A 139 -4.13 1.06 -9.24
C PHE A 139 -3.21 -0.01 -8.68
N ASP A 140 -2.41 0.35 -7.69
CA ASP A 140 -1.52 -0.56 -6.98
C ASP A 140 -2.10 -0.81 -5.57
N VAL A 141 -2.52 -2.04 -5.30
CA VAL A 141 -3.19 -2.42 -4.03
C VAL A 141 -2.22 -3.16 -3.11
N TRP A 142 -2.20 -2.74 -1.85
CA TRP A 142 -1.28 -3.21 -0.80
C TRP A 142 -2.09 -3.68 0.42
N ASN A 143 -1.80 -4.87 0.94
CA ASN A 143 -2.39 -5.35 2.21
C ASN A 143 -1.53 -5.07 3.46
N HIS A 144 -0.29 -4.62 3.25
CA HIS A 144 0.67 -4.33 4.30
C HIS A 144 1.56 -3.14 3.92
N MET A 145 1.85 -2.26 4.89
CA MET A 145 2.88 -1.25 4.73
C MET A 145 4.25 -1.92 4.73
N CYS A 146 4.99 -1.76 3.63
CA CYS A 146 6.30 -2.37 3.47
C CYS A 146 7.25 -1.47 2.70
N TYR A 147 8.54 -1.59 3.00
CA TYR A 147 9.58 -0.83 2.33
C TYR A 147 10.73 -1.74 1.89
N SER A 148 11.40 -1.37 0.78
CA SER A 148 12.59 -2.07 0.33
C SER A 148 13.75 -1.80 1.28
N SER A 149 14.44 -2.84 1.75
CA SER A 149 15.67 -2.62 2.52
C SER A 149 16.77 -2.08 1.59
N PRO A 150 17.54 -1.08 2.03
CA PRO A 150 18.70 -0.60 1.28
C PRO A 150 19.84 -1.64 1.25
N LEU A 151 19.87 -2.57 2.22
CA LEU A 151 20.94 -3.58 2.38
C LEU A 151 20.63 -4.93 1.73
N HIS A 152 19.37 -5.24 1.45
CA HIS A 152 18.93 -6.57 1.02
C HIS A 152 17.90 -6.52 -0.11
N SER A 153 17.92 -7.54 -0.98
CA SER A 153 16.85 -7.74 -1.98
C SER A 153 15.57 -8.25 -1.30
N GLY A 154 14.71 -7.33 -0.89
CA GLY A 154 13.40 -7.67 -0.33
C GLY A 154 12.61 -6.47 0.19
N LYS A 155 11.28 -6.62 0.24
CA LYS A 155 10.39 -5.70 0.96
C LYS A 155 10.19 -6.21 2.38
N TYR A 156 10.33 -5.32 3.36
CA TYR A 156 10.13 -5.60 4.78
C TYR A 156 8.86 -4.90 5.22
N ARG A 157 7.95 -5.67 5.84
CA ARG A 157 6.76 -5.12 6.49
C ARG A 157 7.21 -4.30 7.70
N VAL A 158 6.62 -3.13 7.90
CA VAL A 158 6.80 -2.37 9.14
C VAL A 158 6.03 -3.00 10.30
N ASP A 159 6.09 -2.41 11.49
CA ASP A 159 5.27 -2.90 12.60
C ASP A 159 3.77 -2.93 12.22
N PRO A 160 3.04 -4.05 12.42
CA PRO A 160 1.61 -4.15 12.11
C PRO A 160 0.71 -3.13 12.82
N GLU A 161 1.19 -2.50 13.89
CA GLU A 161 0.48 -1.39 14.50
C GLU A 161 0.37 -0.19 13.56
N ILE A 162 1.35 0.04 12.66
CA ILE A 162 1.27 1.10 11.66
C ILE A 162 0.12 0.85 10.67
N ASP A 163 -0.05 -0.39 10.20
CA ASP A 163 -1.17 -0.80 9.35
C ASP A 163 -2.51 -0.44 10.02
N ARG A 164 -2.65 -0.79 11.31
CA ARG A 164 -3.86 -0.50 12.08
C ARG A 164 -4.10 0.99 12.26
N LEU A 165 -3.06 1.76 12.59
CA LEU A 165 -3.17 3.20 12.80
C LEU A 165 -3.54 3.92 11.51
N MET A 166 -2.92 3.55 10.39
CA MET A 166 -3.18 4.10 9.05
C MET A 166 -4.65 3.94 8.67
N LEU A 167 -5.22 2.73 8.85
CA LEU A 167 -6.64 2.47 8.55
C LEU A 167 -7.55 3.14 9.57
N ARG A 168 -7.27 3.05 10.87
CA ARG A 168 -8.15 3.56 11.93
C ARG A 168 -8.28 5.08 11.91
N ASP A 169 -7.16 5.77 11.71
CA ASP A 169 -7.08 7.23 11.85
C ASP A 169 -7.21 7.96 10.50
N ARG A 170 -7.51 7.23 9.42
CA ARG A 170 -7.75 7.80 8.09
C ARG A 170 -8.78 8.93 8.12
N VAL A 171 -8.63 9.89 7.24
CA VAL A 171 -9.51 11.06 7.10
C VAL A 171 -10.14 11.10 5.72
N GLN A 172 -11.29 11.74 5.58
CA GLN A 172 -11.89 11.99 4.26
C GLN A 172 -11.29 13.25 3.62
N HIS A 173 -10.91 13.13 2.34
CA HIS A 173 -10.45 14.22 1.49
C HIS A 173 -11.06 14.04 0.10
N ASN A 174 -11.86 15.00 -0.36
CA ASN A 174 -12.53 14.97 -1.68
C ASN A 174 -13.26 13.65 -2.00
N GLY A 175 -13.91 13.03 -1.00
CA GLY A 175 -14.62 11.76 -1.19
C GLY A 175 -13.75 10.50 -1.08
N PHE A 176 -12.44 10.65 -0.87
CA PHE A 176 -11.50 9.54 -0.68
C PHE A 176 -11.06 9.43 0.78
N TYR A 177 -10.80 8.21 1.25
CA TYR A 177 -10.08 8.02 2.50
C TYR A 177 -8.57 8.11 2.28
N VAL A 178 -7.90 8.96 3.05
CA VAL A 178 -6.47 9.27 2.96
C VAL A 178 -5.83 9.22 4.36
N PRO A 179 -4.49 9.12 4.48
CA PRO A 179 -3.82 9.10 5.77
C PRO A 179 -4.10 10.37 6.57
N SER A 180 -4.10 10.29 7.90
CA SER A 180 -4.04 11.50 8.72
C SER A 180 -2.68 12.20 8.53
N PRO A 181 -2.56 13.52 8.79
CA PRO A 181 -1.31 14.24 8.58
C PRO A 181 -0.04 13.59 9.17
N PRO A 182 -0.01 13.09 10.44
CA PRO A 182 1.17 12.41 10.96
C PRO A 182 1.43 11.05 10.29
N ASP A 183 0.39 10.32 9.85
CA ASP A 183 0.55 9.05 9.13
C ASP A 183 1.11 9.30 7.72
N GLU A 184 0.60 10.32 7.01
CA GLU A 184 1.12 10.72 5.69
C GLU A 184 2.60 11.11 5.79
N LEU A 185 2.94 11.95 6.77
CA LEU A 185 4.31 12.40 6.98
C LEU A 185 5.25 11.21 7.26
N ALA A 186 4.88 10.33 8.19
CA ALA A 186 5.66 9.14 8.49
C ALA A 186 5.81 8.23 7.25
N HIS A 187 4.74 8.06 6.46
CA HIS A 187 4.80 7.30 5.22
C HIS A 187 5.76 7.91 4.19
N LEU A 188 5.65 9.20 3.92
CA LEU A 188 6.51 9.91 2.96
C LEU A 188 7.98 9.90 3.40
N VAL A 189 8.25 10.03 4.69
CA VAL A 189 9.61 9.91 5.25
C VAL A 189 10.14 8.49 5.06
N GLY A 190 9.35 7.46 5.39
CA GLY A 190 9.72 6.07 5.14
C GLY A 190 10.07 5.82 3.67
N ARG A 191 9.24 6.32 2.75
CA ARG A 191 9.54 6.25 1.31
C ARG A 191 10.85 6.96 0.96
N THR A 192 11.07 8.16 1.50
CA THR A 192 12.31 8.93 1.30
C THR A 192 13.53 8.11 1.67
N VAL A 193 13.50 7.43 2.82
CA VAL A 193 14.59 6.59 3.29
C VAL A 193 14.80 5.35 2.42
N PHE A 194 13.73 4.66 2.04
CA PHE A 194 13.81 3.30 1.50
C PHE A 194 13.67 3.18 -0.02
N TYR A 195 13.10 4.18 -0.69
CA TYR A 195 12.85 4.15 -2.14
C TYR A 195 13.69 5.15 -2.93
N TYR A 196 14.14 6.23 -2.27
CA TYR A 196 14.93 7.26 -2.91
C TYR A 196 16.40 7.14 -2.49
N ASN A 197 17.29 7.39 -3.45
CA ASN A 197 18.74 7.39 -3.22
C ASN A 197 19.20 8.81 -2.84
N GLU A 198 20.51 9.08 -2.92
CA GLU A 198 21.12 10.37 -2.59
C GLU A 198 20.51 11.57 -3.33
N ASP A 199 19.88 11.36 -4.49
CA ASP A 199 19.16 12.39 -5.24
C ASP A 199 17.91 12.93 -4.50
N GLY A 200 17.49 12.27 -3.41
CA GLY A 200 16.33 12.64 -2.61
C GLY A 200 14.99 12.34 -3.29
N PRO A 201 13.88 12.61 -2.59
CA PRO A 201 12.55 12.42 -3.16
C PRO A 201 12.22 13.58 -4.12
N PRO A 202 11.33 13.36 -5.11
CA PRO A 202 10.80 14.42 -5.96
C PRO A 202 10.38 15.69 -5.18
N SER A 203 10.58 16.87 -5.77
CA SER A 203 10.32 18.17 -5.11
C SER A 203 8.92 18.29 -4.53
N TYR A 204 7.92 17.74 -5.20
CA TYR A 204 6.55 17.76 -4.72
C TYR A 204 6.38 17.04 -3.37
N TYR A 205 7.10 15.93 -3.14
CA TYR A 205 7.08 15.25 -1.84
C TYR A 205 7.81 16.07 -0.79
N MET A 206 8.89 16.77 -1.16
CA MET A 206 9.59 17.66 -0.24
C MET A 206 8.68 18.80 0.21
N ASP A 207 7.97 19.43 -0.71
CA ASP A 207 7.00 20.50 -0.43
C ASP A 207 5.87 19.95 0.47
N ARG A 208 5.30 18.79 0.12
CA ARG A 208 4.26 18.15 0.93
C ARG A 208 4.72 17.77 2.33
N MET A 209 5.92 17.20 2.47
CA MET A 209 6.48 16.86 3.79
C MET A 209 6.72 18.12 4.63
N ASN A 210 7.15 19.24 4.03
CA ASN A 210 7.31 20.50 4.75
C ASN A 210 5.97 21.04 5.26
N GLU A 211 4.91 21.02 4.44
CA GLU A 211 3.55 21.42 4.85
C GLU A 211 3.02 20.53 5.98
N LEU A 212 3.19 19.22 5.85
CA LEU A 212 2.78 18.26 6.86
C LEU A 212 3.57 18.44 8.16
N ARG A 213 4.89 18.65 8.08
CA ARG A 213 5.74 18.93 9.25
C ARG A 213 5.26 20.16 10.00
N ASP A 214 4.96 21.26 9.28
CA ASP A 214 4.46 22.48 9.92
C ASP A 214 3.09 22.27 10.58
N THR A 215 2.22 21.47 9.96
CA THR A 215 0.91 21.11 10.51
C THR A 215 1.02 20.19 11.74
N VAL A 216 1.84 19.15 11.65
CA VAL A 216 2.00 18.12 12.68
C VAL A 216 2.74 18.68 13.90
N LEU A 217 3.87 19.36 13.70
CA LEU A 217 4.69 19.86 14.80
C LEU A 217 4.10 21.12 15.48
N SER A 218 3.08 21.75 14.90
CA SER A 218 2.32 22.81 15.56
C SER A 218 1.17 22.30 16.42
N ASN A 219 0.90 20.98 16.40
CA ASN A 219 -0.17 20.33 17.16
C ASN A 219 0.40 19.21 18.03
N GLU A 220 0.43 19.42 19.34
CA GLU A 220 1.01 18.49 20.33
C GLU A 220 0.49 17.04 20.17
N SER A 221 -0.82 16.86 19.95
CA SER A 221 -1.39 15.51 19.79
C SER A 221 -0.95 14.84 18.49
N GLN A 222 -0.75 15.60 17.41
CA GLN A 222 -0.24 15.04 16.16
C GLN A 222 1.26 14.75 16.24
N ASP A 223 2.02 15.62 16.92
CA ASP A 223 3.44 15.42 17.17
C ASP A 223 3.70 14.15 18.01
N GLU A 224 2.97 13.97 19.13
CA GLU A 224 3.05 12.75 19.93
C GLU A 224 2.77 11.48 19.11
N LYS A 225 1.79 11.56 18.20
CA LYS A 225 1.47 10.46 17.29
C LYS A 225 2.63 10.22 16.30
N LEU A 226 3.23 11.27 15.74
CA LEU A 226 4.39 11.15 14.86
C LEU A 226 5.57 10.46 15.58
N HIS A 227 5.88 10.85 16.83
CA HIS A 227 6.92 10.20 17.63
C HIS A 227 6.66 8.71 17.77
N ARG A 228 5.41 8.32 18.05
CA ARG A 228 5.01 6.92 18.14
C ARG A 228 5.22 6.18 16.82
N LEU A 229 4.82 6.77 15.69
CA LEU A 229 4.99 6.17 14.37
C LEU A 229 6.47 5.99 14.03
N LEU A 230 7.30 7.01 14.28
CA LEU A 230 8.74 6.93 14.01
C LEU A 230 9.43 5.87 14.87
N LYS A 231 9.04 5.69 16.14
CA LYS A 231 9.53 4.58 16.98
C LYS A 231 9.22 3.21 16.38
N LEU A 232 8.03 3.04 15.82
CA LEU A 232 7.60 1.78 15.18
C LEU A 232 8.30 1.54 13.84
N MET A 233 8.69 2.61 13.12
CA MET A 233 9.32 2.52 11.79
C MET A 233 10.85 2.44 11.84
N PHE A 234 11.46 3.20 12.75
CA PHE A 234 12.91 3.45 12.81
C PHE A 234 13.59 2.86 14.04
N PHE A 235 12.85 2.18 14.92
CA PHE A 235 13.35 1.57 16.15
C PHE A 235 14.24 2.53 16.94
N ASP A 236 15.50 2.18 17.20
CA ASP A 236 16.44 2.98 17.98
C ASP A 236 16.88 4.28 17.30
N ALA A 237 16.69 4.39 15.97
CA ALA A 237 17.09 5.55 15.19
C ALA A 237 15.97 6.60 15.03
N TRP A 238 14.83 6.41 15.71
CA TRP A 238 13.66 7.28 15.57
C TRP A 238 13.91 8.75 15.96
N GLU A 239 14.76 9.01 16.98
CA GLU A 239 15.09 10.38 17.41
C GLU A 239 15.88 11.12 16.33
N THR A 240 16.81 10.44 15.67
CA THR A 240 17.57 10.99 14.54
C THR A 240 16.64 11.30 13.38
N ALA A 241 15.72 10.38 13.02
CA ALA A 241 14.74 10.62 11.97
C ALA A 241 13.84 11.83 12.31
N TYR A 242 13.37 11.92 13.56
CA TYR A 242 12.54 13.03 14.03
C TYR A 242 13.27 14.37 13.96
N LEU A 243 14.52 14.45 14.44
CA LEU A 243 15.34 15.66 14.38
C LEU A 243 15.52 16.13 12.93
N LEU A 244 15.78 15.21 12.01
CA LEU A 244 15.96 15.55 10.60
C LEU A 244 14.66 15.98 9.91
N ILE A 245 13.50 15.46 10.33
CA ILE A 245 12.18 15.97 9.91
C ILE A 245 12.01 17.41 10.40
N ASP A 246 12.28 17.66 11.69
CA ASP A 246 12.15 18.98 12.29
C ASP A 246 13.02 20.03 11.56
N GLU A 247 14.26 19.66 11.23
CA GLU A 247 15.22 20.48 10.47
C GLU A 247 14.97 20.52 8.95
N ARG A 248 13.95 19.83 8.43
CA ARG A 248 13.64 19.70 6.99
C ARG A 248 14.79 19.11 6.15
N LYS A 249 15.58 18.21 6.74
CA LYS A 249 16.73 17.53 6.13
C LYS A 249 16.39 16.10 5.69
N TYR A 250 15.28 15.91 4.96
CA TYR A 250 14.79 14.57 4.60
C TYR A 250 15.81 13.74 3.78
N GLY A 251 16.57 14.38 2.89
CA GLY A 251 17.60 13.70 2.08
C GLY A 251 18.77 13.16 2.88
N SER A 252 18.99 13.65 4.11
CA SER A 252 20.06 13.19 5.00
C SER A 252 19.65 12.00 5.86
N ILE A 253 18.35 11.71 5.99
CA ILE A 253 17.84 10.68 6.91
C ILE A 253 18.50 9.33 6.63
N ARG A 254 18.49 8.88 5.37
CA ARG A 254 19.06 7.57 5.01
C ARG A 254 20.54 7.45 5.42
N GLY A 255 21.37 8.44 5.09
CA GLY A 255 22.80 8.40 5.41
C GLY A 255 23.10 8.42 6.91
N GLU A 256 22.28 9.12 7.69
CA GLU A 256 22.40 9.12 9.16
C GLU A 256 21.90 7.80 9.77
N LEU A 257 20.89 7.15 9.16
CA LEU A 257 20.41 5.84 9.59
C LEU A 257 21.43 4.72 9.36
N GLU A 258 22.29 4.80 8.34
CA GLU A 258 23.37 3.83 8.08
C GLU A 258 24.40 3.72 9.23
N ALA A 259 24.42 4.68 10.17
CA ALA A 259 25.26 4.59 11.36
C ALA A 259 24.71 3.62 12.43
N PHE A 260 23.46 3.16 12.30
CA PHE A 260 22.79 2.28 13.25
C PHE A 260 22.90 0.82 12.79
N SER A 261 23.07 -0.12 13.74
CA SER A 261 23.32 -1.54 13.42
C SER A 261 22.20 -2.24 12.67
N ASP A 262 21.01 -1.68 12.71
CA ASP A 262 19.77 -2.28 12.20
C ASP A 262 19.42 -1.76 10.80
N TYR A 263 20.22 -0.86 10.22
CA TYR A 263 19.94 -0.10 9.00
C TYR A 263 21.06 -0.16 7.95
#